data_AF-A0A0H5Q6D7-F1
#
_entry.id   AF-A0A0H5Q6D7-F1
#
_cell.length_a   1.000
_cell.length_b   1.000
_cell.length_c   1.000
_cell.angle_alpha   90.00
_cell.angle_beta   90.00
_cell.angle_gamma   90.00
#
_symmetry.space_group_name_H-M   'P 1'
#
loop_
_entity.id
_entity.type
_entity.pdbx_description
1 polymer ?
#
loop_
_entity_poly.entity_id
_entity_poly.type
_entity_poly.pdbx_seq_one_letter_code
_entity_poly.pdbx_strand_id
1 'polypeptide(L)'
;MAEFVRKAAIGFKEVHGGQSNPECTHVILTKEEYKELIERIFKAEREVEEVRYISERNVQDEKRRSREIVDEVETIFAQKEMELRKTLDAERKECELQQGLNKNLLRIARERANADRKLRPKKEHTGYVVVTSMEKEYRYKDIDDGYLKHVILWETVLETPYIVRLEEPEVKKLTQELFHENGEWIISRIGINAKYEEGYADMVGNKGWKEHVQYNVMMDQRLKANYRTGYWEIIFLHTKPLASVPVDMMSRVL
;
A
#
# COMPACT_ATOMS: atom_id res chain seq x y z
N MET A 1 27.37 -54.22 -58.78
CA MET A 1 26.22 -53.30 -58.76
C MET A 1 25.00 -54.14 -58.46
N ALA A 2 24.15 -53.71 -57.53
CA ALA A 2 22.93 -54.44 -57.17
C ALA A 2 22.06 -54.72 -58.41
N GLU A 3 21.63 -55.97 -58.57
CA GLU A 3 20.73 -56.39 -59.64
C GLU A 3 19.27 -56.23 -59.19
N PHE A 4 18.49 -55.48 -59.94
CA PHE A 4 17.07 -55.26 -59.67
C PHE A 4 16.27 -56.24 -60.51
N VAL A 5 15.50 -57.12 -59.86
CA VAL A 5 14.93 -58.28 -60.53
C VAL A 5 13.45 -58.50 -60.19
N ARG A 6 12.74 -59.20 -61.07
CA ARG A 6 11.37 -59.68 -60.84
C ARG A 6 11.30 -61.20 -60.75
N LYS A 7 10.38 -61.69 -59.93
CA LYS A 7 10.13 -63.13 -59.78
C LYS A 7 9.47 -63.67 -61.05
N ALA A 8 10.08 -64.69 -61.66
CA ALA A 8 9.57 -65.36 -62.85
C ALA A 8 9.26 -66.83 -62.58
N ALA A 9 8.62 -67.52 -63.53
CA ALA A 9 8.29 -68.95 -63.41
C ALA A 9 9.52 -69.85 -63.19
N ILE A 10 10.69 -69.40 -63.66
CA ILE A 10 11.99 -70.04 -63.41
C ILE A 10 12.97 -68.91 -63.05
N GLY A 11 13.40 -68.88 -61.79
CA GLY A 11 14.41 -67.94 -61.29
C GLY A 11 13.99 -66.47 -61.26
N PHE A 12 14.99 -65.60 -61.30
CA PHE A 12 14.85 -64.14 -61.27
C PHE A 12 15.26 -63.55 -62.63
N LYS A 13 14.57 -62.49 -63.07
CA LYS A 13 14.90 -61.77 -64.32
C LYS A 13 15.16 -60.30 -64.02
N GLU A 14 16.24 -59.76 -64.60
CA GLU A 14 16.63 -58.36 -64.45
C GLU A 14 15.59 -57.40 -65.03
N VAL A 15 15.42 -56.27 -64.36
CA VAL A 15 14.46 -55.22 -64.68
C VAL A 15 15.23 -53.91 -64.88
N HIS A 16 15.12 -53.34 -66.08
CA HIS A 16 15.78 -52.07 -66.39
C HIS A 16 14.97 -50.90 -65.80
N GLY A 17 15.66 -49.94 -65.17
CA GLY A 17 15.04 -48.81 -64.46
C GLY A 17 15.27 -48.81 -62.94
N GLY A 18 15.96 -49.82 -62.41
CA GLY A 18 16.40 -49.86 -61.02
C GLY A 18 15.26 -50.00 -60.00
N GLN A 19 15.50 -49.58 -58.76
CA GLN A 19 14.59 -49.75 -57.62
C GLN A 19 13.22 -49.08 -57.82
N SER A 20 13.14 -48.01 -58.62
CA SER A 20 11.92 -47.25 -58.84
C SER A 20 11.00 -47.86 -59.92
N ASN A 21 11.42 -48.96 -60.57
CA ASN A 21 10.58 -49.65 -61.55
C ASN A 21 9.49 -50.46 -60.81
N PRO A 22 8.18 -50.27 -61.12
CA PRO A 22 7.08 -50.99 -60.47
C PRO A 22 7.12 -52.51 -60.60
N GLU A 23 7.82 -53.04 -61.61
CA GLU A 23 8.01 -54.49 -61.79
C GLU A 23 9.18 -55.06 -60.98
N CYS A 24 10.06 -54.22 -60.42
CA CYS A 24 11.16 -54.66 -59.55
C CYS A 24 10.57 -55.15 -58.22
N THR A 25 10.75 -56.44 -57.93
CA THR A 25 10.22 -57.06 -56.70
C THR A 25 11.32 -57.49 -55.73
N HIS A 26 12.56 -57.69 -56.21
CA HIS A 26 13.69 -58.15 -55.41
C HIS A 26 14.97 -57.44 -55.84
N VAL A 27 15.93 -57.37 -54.92
CA VAL A 27 17.29 -56.88 -55.17
C VAL A 27 18.26 -58.00 -54.85
N ILE A 28 19.14 -58.35 -55.79
CA ILE A 28 20.21 -59.33 -55.59
C ILE A 28 21.51 -58.57 -55.42
N LEU A 29 22.20 -58.83 -54.32
CA LEU A 29 23.51 -58.24 -54.00
C LEU A 29 24.59 -59.30 -54.13
N THR A 30 25.80 -58.86 -54.51
CA THR A 30 26.98 -59.72 -54.31
C THR A 30 27.27 -59.85 -52.82
N LYS A 31 28.08 -60.85 -52.46
CA LYS A 31 28.44 -61.10 -51.05
C LYS A 31 29.16 -59.89 -50.44
N GLU A 32 30.00 -59.22 -51.23
CA GLU A 32 30.74 -58.02 -50.85
C GLU A 32 29.80 -56.83 -50.63
N GLU A 33 28.84 -56.60 -51.55
CA GLU A 33 27.85 -55.52 -51.43
C GLU A 33 26.91 -55.72 -50.23
N TYR A 34 26.50 -56.96 -49.96
CA TYR A 34 25.72 -57.29 -48.78
C TYR A 34 26.51 -57.05 -47.48
N LYS A 35 27.81 -57.40 -47.46
CA LYS A 35 28.69 -57.15 -46.31
C LYS A 35 28.86 -55.65 -46.05
N GLU A 36 29.10 -54.86 -47.09
CA GLU A 36 29.21 -53.40 -46.98
C GLU A 36 27.91 -52.75 -46.49
N LEU A 37 26.75 -53.24 -46.94
CA LEU A 37 25.45 -52.79 -46.46
C LEU A 37 25.26 -53.07 -44.96
N ILE A 38 25.62 -54.27 -44.50
CA ILE A 38 25.57 -54.61 -43.05
C ILE A 38 26.49 -53.69 -42.25
N GLU A 39 27.73 -53.48 -42.71
CA GLU A 39 28.69 -52.62 -42.03
C GLU A 39 28.18 -51.17 -41.94
N ARG A 40 27.54 -50.66 -43.00
CA ARG A 40 26.92 -49.32 -43.01
C ARG A 40 25.73 -49.23 -42.06
N ILE A 41 24.85 -50.23 -42.02
CA ILE A 41 23.70 -50.28 -41.10
C ILE A 41 24.22 -50.30 -39.66
N PHE A 42 25.17 -51.19 -39.35
CA PHE A 42 25.73 -51.31 -38.01
C PHE A 42 26.44 -50.02 -37.57
N LYS A 43 27.16 -49.36 -38.48
CA LYS A 43 27.79 -48.06 -38.20
C LYS A 43 26.74 -46.97 -37.93
N ALA A 44 25.69 -46.90 -38.75
CA ALA A 44 24.63 -45.92 -38.58
C ALA A 44 23.84 -46.13 -37.28
N GLU A 45 23.50 -47.38 -36.94
CA GLU A 45 22.85 -47.74 -35.67
C GLU A 45 23.72 -47.36 -34.47
N ARG A 46 25.03 -47.64 -34.55
CA ARG A 46 25.97 -47.29 -33.48
C ARG A 46 26.11 -45.77 -33.31
N GLU A 47 26.20 -45.02 -34.41
CA GLU A 47 26.26 -43.55 -34.37
C GLU A 47 24.98 -42.95 -33.76
N VAL A 48 23.80 -43.48 -34.12
CA VAL A 48 22.52 -43.05 -33.52
C VAL A 48 22.48 -43.33 -32.02
N GLU A 49 22.91 -44.51 -31.59
CA GLU A 49 22.94 -44.88 -30.17
C GLU A 49 23.94 -44.03 -29.37
N GLU A 50 25.12 -43.75 -29.94
CA GLU A 50 26.12 -42.89 -29.31
C GLU A 50 25.63 -41.44 -29.16
N VAL A 51 25.01 -40.89 -30.20
CA VAL A 51 24.39 -39.56 -30.15
C VAL A 51 23.26 -39.52 -29.13
N ARG A 52 22.40 -40.55 -29.08
CA ARG A 52 21.34 -40.67 -28.08
C ARG A 52 21.92 -40.65 -26.67
N TYR A 53 22.89 -41.53 -26.40
CA TYR A 53 23.56 -41.63 -25.10
C TYR A 53 24.19 -40.30 -24.65
N ILE A 54 24.92 -39.63 -25.55
CA ILE A 54 25.54 -38.32 -25.26
C ILE A 54 24.46 -37.26 -24.99
N SER A 55 23.39 -37.21 -25.79
CA SER A 55 22.32 -36.24 -25.60
C SER A 55 21.56 -36.44 -24.29
N GLU A 56 21.23 -37.68 -23.92
CA GLU A 56 20.58 -38.02 -22.66
C GLU A 56 21.45 -37.65 -21.46
N ARG A 57 22.75 -37.95 -21.54
CA ARG A 57 23.73 -37.57 -20.52
C ARG A 57 23.83 -36.05 -20.36
N ASN A 58 23.93 -35.31 -21.46
CA ASN A 58 23.98 -33.85 -21.43
C ASN A 58 22.71 -33.25 -20.81
N VAL A 59 21.53 -33.77 -21.17
CA VAL A 59 20.25 -33.34 -20.57
C VAL A 59 20.22 -33.63 -19.08
N GLN A 60 20.72 -34.79 -18.65
CA GLN A 60 20.76 -35.15 -17.23
C GLN A 60 21.75 -34.29 -16.44
N ASP A 61 22.92 -33.99 -17.00
CA ASP A 61 23.91 -33.11 -16.40
C ASP A 61 23.39 -31.66 -16.28
N GLU A 62 22.75 -31.13 -17.31
CA GLU A 62 22.12 -29.79 -17.24
C GLU A 62 20.94 -29.74 -16.27
N LYS A 63 20.13 -30.81 -16.17
CA LYS A 63 19.10 -30.91 -15.13
C LYS A 63 19.70 -30.91 -13.73
N ARG A 64 20.83 -31.58 -13.51
CA ARG A 64 21.52 -31.57 -12.20
C ARG A 64 22.02 -30.17 -11.88
N ARG A 65 22.74 -29.53 -12.80
CA ARG A 65 23.24 -28.15 -12.63
C ARG A 65 22.10 -27.16 -12.36
N SER A 66 21.00 -27.27 -13.10
CA SER A 66 19.84 -26.41 -12.91
C SER A 66 19.24 -26.58 -11.51
N ARG A 67 19.16 -27.81 -10.99
CA ARG A 67 18.70 -28.05 -9.61
C ARG A 67 19.66 -27.49 -8.58
N GLU A 68 20.97 -27.69 -8.74
CA GLU A 68 21.97 -27.15 -7.83
C GLU A 68 21.86 -25.61 -7.72
N ILE A 69 21.66 -24.92 -8.86
CA ILE A 69 21.44 -23.46 -8.88
C ILE A 69 20.13 -23.09 -8.16
N VAL A 70 19.04 -23.82 -8.41
CA VAL A 70 17.76 -23.56 -7.74
C VAL A 70 17.88 -23.74 -6.24
N ASP A 71 18.48 -24.84 -5.78
CA ASP A 71 18.69 -25.14 -4.37
C ASP A 71 19.56 -24.06 -3.71
N GLU A 72 20.65 -23.63 -4.36
CA GLU A 72 21.49 -22.54 -3.86
C GLU A 72 20.70 -21.23 -3.73
N VAL A 73 19.94 -20.87 -4.76
CA VAL A 73 19.10 -19.67 -4.76
C VAL A 73 18.05 -19.75 -3.64
N GLU A 74 17.38 -20.88 -3.49
CA GLU A 74 16.39 -21.10 -2.42
C GLU A 74 17.01 -20.95 -1.02
N THR A 75 18.21 -21.49 -0.80
CA THR A 75 18.90 -21.34 0.50
C THR A 75 19.27 -19.88 0.79
N ILE A 76 19.77 -19.14 -0.21
CA ILE A 76 20.09 -17.72 -0.08
C ILE A 76 18.82 -16.91 0.21
N PHE A 77 17.72 -17.19 -0.51
CA PHE A 77 16.45 -16.52 -0.27
C PHE A 77 15.91 -16.79 1.13
N ALA A 78 15.95 -18.05 1.59
CA ALA A 78 15.49 -18.42 2.93
C ALA A 78 16.31 -17.73 4.04
N GLN A 79 17.64 -17.65 3.88
CA GLN A 79 18.51 -16.93 4.81
C GLN A 79 18.16 -15.44 4.83
N LYS A 80 18.03 -14.82 3.66
CA LYS A 80 17.71 -13.39 3.55
C LYS A 80 16.32 -13.06 4.07
N GLU A 81 15.34 -13.93 3.85
CA GLU A 81 14.01 -13.80 4.42
C GLU A 81 14.06 -13.84 5.96
N MET A 82 14.84 -14.75 6.53
CA MET A 82 15.02 -14.85 7.98
C MET A 82 15.65 -13.58 8.57
N GLU A 83 16.69 -13.04 7.92
CA GLU A 83 17.33 -11.79 8.33
C GLU A 83 16.39 -10.58 8.25
N LEU A 84 15.62 -10.48 7.16
CA LEU A 84 14.64 -9.43 6.98
C LEU A 84 13.52 -9.50 8.02
N ARG A 85 13.02 -10.71 8.31
CA ARG A 85 12.02 -10.93 9.38
C ARG A 85 12.55 -10.50 10.74
N LYS A 86 13.79 -10.87 11.07
CA LYS A 86 14.43 -10.48 12.33
C LYS A 86 14.58 -8.96 12.46
N THR A 87 15.00 -8.30 11.37
CA THR A 87 15.14 -6.84 11.34
C THR A 87 13.78 -6.16 11.48
N LEU A 88 12.76 -6.65 10.76
CA LEU A 88 11.40 -6.13 10.84
C LEU A 88 10.80 -6.25 12.24
N ASP A 89 11.02 -7.38 12.91
CA ASP A 89 10.53 -7.57 14.28
C ASP A 89 11.26 -6.68 15.30
N ALA A 90 12.55 -6.41 15.09
CA ALA A 90 13.30 -5.46 15.91
C ALA A 90 12.79 -4.02 15.73
N GLU A 91 12.61 -3.58 14.47
CA GLU A 91 12.04 -2.26 14.13
C GLU A 91 10.62 -2.07 14.69
N ARG A 92 9.78 -3.11 14.63
CA ARG A 92 8.43 -3.06 15.23
C ARG A 92 8.48 -2.82 16.73
N LYS A 93 9.36 -3.51 17.46
CA LYS A 93 9.53 -3.32 18.90
C LYS A 93 10.05 -1.93 19.24
N GLU A 94 11.01 -1.42 18.47
CA GLU A 94 11.53 -0.07 18.66
C GLU A 94 10.45 0.98 18.39
N CYS A 95 9.66 0.79 17.33
CA CYS A 95 8.53 1.66 17.01
C CYS A 95 7.48 1.67 18.14
N GLU A 96 7.12 0.51 18.69
CA GLU A 96 6.21 0.40 19.84
C GLU A 96 6.76 1.13 21.07
N LEU A 97 8.05 0.95 21.37
CA LEU A 97 8.71 1.65 22.47
C LEU A 97 8.68 3.17 22.26
N GLN A 98 9.05 3.64 21.07
CA GLN A 98 9.07 5.06 20.73
C GLN A 98 7.65 5.67 20.78
N GLN A 99 6.63 4.96 20.32
CA GLN A 99 5.23 5.38 20.44
C GLN A 99 4.83 5.53 21.91
N GLY A 100 5.23 4.59 22.77
CA GLY A 100 5.00 4.67 24.22
C GLY A 100 5.69 5.88 24.86
N LEU A 101 6.97 6.11 24.54
CA LEU A 101 7.72 7.27 25.02
C LEU A 101 7.10 8.59 24.55
N ASN A 102 6.73 8.69 23.28
CA ASN A 102 6.08 9.87 22.70
C ASN A 102 4.75 10.17 23.39
N LYS A 103 3.91 9.15 23.65
CA LYS A 103 2.66 9.33 24.40
C LYS A 103 2.91 9.91 25.79
N ASN A 104 3.94 9.42 26.49
CA ASN A 104 4.28 9.93 27.81
C ASN A 104 4.83 11.37 27.76
N LEU A 105 5.66 11.71 26.76
CA LEU A 105 6.18 13.06 26.55
C LEU A 105 5.06 14.05 26.26
N LEU A 106 4.10 13.70 25.39
CA LEU A 106 2.94 14.54 25.08
C LEU A 106 2.08 14.79 26.32
N ARG A 107 1.82 13.75 27.12
CA ARG A 107 1.12 13.91 28.41
C ARG A 107 1.86 14.87 29.34
N ILE A 108 3.17 14.71 29.51
CA ILE A 108 3.98 15.59 30.37
C ILE A 108 3.97 17.03 29.84
N ALA A 109 4.08 17.22 28.52
CA ALA A 109 4.02 18.54 27.90
C ALA A 109 2.67 19.23 28.15
N ARG A 110 1.56 18.48 27.99
CA ARG A 110 0.20 18.95 28.30
C ARG A 110 0.07 19.34 29.79
N GLU A 111 0.52 18.50 30.71
CA GLU A 111 0.48 18.78 32.15
C GLU A 111 1.30 20.03 32.54
N ARG A 112 2.42 20.28 31.86
CA ARG A 112 3.24 21.49 32.02
C ARG A 112 2.52 22.72 31.47
N ALA A 113 2.02 22.66 30.24
CA ALA A 113 1.22 23.73 29.64
C ALA A 113 0.00 24.09 30.50
N ASN A 114 -0.65 23.09 31.10
CA ASN A 114 -1.75 23.29 32.04
C ASN A 114 -1.29 24.00 33.31
N ALA A 115 -0.16 23.59 33.89
CA ALA A 115 0.41 24.23 35.07
C ALA A 115 0.80 25.68 34.81
N ASP A 116 1.46 25.96 33.68
CA ASP A 116 1.91 27.29 33.27
C ASP A 116 0.72 28.25 33.09
N ARG A 117 -0.39 27.73 32.55
CA ARG A 117 -1.66 28.46 32.38
C ARG A 117 -2.58 28.41 33.61
N LYS A 118 -2.12 27.84 34.74
CA LYS A 118 -2.87 27.70 36.01
C LYS A 118 -4.21 26.94 35.86
N LEU A 119 -4.30 26.03 34.90
CA LEU A 119 -5.45 25.16 34.67
C LEU A 119 -5.44 24.02 35.70
N ARG A 120 -6.53 23.88 36.46
CA ARG A 120 -6.63 22.91 37.58
C ARG A 120 -7.90 22.05 37.47
N PRO A 121 -7.80 20.73 37.70
CA PRO A 121 -6.60 19.94 38.02
C PRO A 121 -5.69 19.71 36.80
N LYS A 122 -4.37 19.97 36.93
CA LYS A 122 -3.46 19.99 35.77
C LYS A 122 -3.36 18.67 34.98
N LYS A 123 -3.62 17.54 35.64
CA LYS A 123 -3.50 16.17 35.07
C LYS A 123 -4.77 15.70 34.36
N GLU A 124 -5.92 16.20 34.79
CA GLU A 124 -7.23 15.82 34.24
C GLU A 124 -7.66 16.78 33.13
N HIS A 125 -7.11 18.00 33.13
CA HIS A 125 -7.43 19.02 32.15
C HIS A 125 -6.91 18.64 30.75
N THR A 126 -7.80 18.67 29.75
CA THR A 126 -7.46 18.38 28.34
C THR A 126 -6.40 19.32 27.78
N GLY A 127 -6.36 20.54 28.33
CA GLY A 127 -5.42 21.60 27.95
C GLY A 127 -5.91 22.44 26.78
N TYR A 128 -7.05 22.08 26.22
CA TYR A 128 -7.78 22.92 25.28
C TYR A 128 -8.67 23.90 26.04
N VAL A 129 -8.66 25.17 25.64
CA VAL A 129 -9.40 26.23 26.31
C VAL A 129 -10.15 27.06 25.27
N VAL A 130 -11.47 27.20 25.44
CA VAL A 130 -12.28 28.11 24.63
C VAL A 130 -11.95 29.54 25.06
N VAL A 131 -11.32 30.29 24.16
CA VAL A 131 -10.90 31.68 24.38
C VAL A 131 -12.05 32.62 24.05
N THR A 132 -12.65 32.43 22.88
CA THR A 132 -13.81 33.20 22.42
C THR A 132 -14.74 32.34 21.58
N SER A 133 -16.02 32.68 21.59
CA SER A 133 -17.01 32.19 20.65
C SER A 133 -17.97 33.33 20.35
N MET A 134 -18.06 33.74 19.09
CA MET A 134 -18.88 34.90 18.69
C MET A 134 -19.60 34.64 17.39
N GLU A 135 -20.76 35.27 17.23
CA GLU A 135 -21.46 35.31 15.95
C GLU A 135 -20.62 36.00 14.89
N LYS A 136 -20.70 35.50 13.66
CA LYS A 136 -19.98 36.00 12.51
C LYS A 136 -20.85 35.90 11.27
N GLU A 137 -21.08 37.04 10.63
CA GLU A 137 -21.69 37.08 9.31
C GLU A 137 -20.74 36.40 8.31
N TYR A 138 -21.21 35.34 7.68
CA TYR A 138 -20.49 34.59 6.66
C TYR A 138 -21.20 34.78 5.32
N ARG A 139 -20.45 35.26 4.32
CA ARG A 139 -20.95 35.46 2.96
C ARG A 139 -20.49 34.33 2.07
N TYR A 140 -21.41 33.78 1.29
CA TYR A 140 -21.13 32.67 0.39
C TYR A 140 -21.91 32.80 -0.90
N LYS A 141 -21.38 32.20 -1.96
CA LYS A 141 -22.08 32.08 -3.24
C LYS A 141 -22.85 30.78 -3.24
N ASP A 142 -24.17 30.86 -3.40
CA ASP A 142 -25.00 29.67 -3.51
C ASP A 142 -24.70 28.95 -4.82
N ILE A 143 -24.57 27.62 -4.76
CA ILE A 143 -24.22 26.79 -5.92
C ILE A 143 -25.44 26.61 -6.83
N ASP A 144 -26.66 26.63 -6.28
CA ASP A 144 -27.90 26.36 -7.02
C ASP A 144 -28.33 27.56 -7.87
N ASP A 145 -28.29 28.77 -7.31
CA ASP A 145 -28.77 30.00 -7.98
C ASP A 145 -27.67 31.02 -8.30
N GLY A 146 -26.44 30.81 -7.79
CA GLY A 146 -25.29 31.66 -8.07
C GLY A 146 -25.29 33.01 -7.34
N TYR A 147 -26.31 33.31 -6.52
CA TYR A 147 -26.41 34.57 -5.79
C TYR A 147 -25.53 34.58 -4.54
N LEU A 148 -25.03 35.78 -4.19
CA LEU A 148 -24.32 35.98 -2.94
C LEU A 148 -25.34 36.05 -1.80
N LYS A 149 -25.24 35.11 -0.86
CA LYS A 149 -26.07 35.02 0.34
C LYS A 149 -25.21 35.24 1.58
N HIS A 150 -25.86 35.54 2.70
CA HIS A 150 -25.21 35.64 4.00
C HIS A 150 -25.94 34.76 5.01
N VAL A 151 -25.18 34.24 5.96
CA VAL A 151 -25.68 33.46 7.10
C VAL A 151 -24.90 33.89 8.35
N ILE A 152 -25.50 33.73 9.52
CA ILE A 152 -24.79 33.90 10.79
C ILE A 152 -24.22 32.53 11.19
N LEU A 153 -22.90 32.44 11.24
CA LEU A 153 -22.17 31.31 11.83
C LEU A 153 -21.54 31.73 13.15
N TRP A 154 -20.93 30.79 13.84
CA TRP A 154 -20.14 31.05 15.03
C TRP A 154 -18.65 30.86 14.72
N GLU A 155 -17.82 31.84 15.08
CA GLU A 155 -16.35 31.69 15.06
C GLU A 155 -15.86 31.43 16.48
N THR A 156 -15.20 30.30 16.68
CA THR A 156 -14.61 29.91 17.97
C THR A 156 -13.10 29.88 17.87
N VAL A 157 -12.44 30.42 18.90
CA VAL A 157 -11.00 30.33 19.11
C VAL A 157 -10.75 29.38 20.27
N LEU A 158 -10.04 28.29 19.98
CA LEU A 158 -9.65 27.26 20.93
C LEU A 158 -8.12 27.30 21.10
N GLU A 159 -7.65 27.71 22.28
CA GLU A 159 -6.23 27.63 22.62
C GLU A 159 -5.85 26.16 22.87
N THR A 160 -4.72 25.73 22.31
CA THR A 160 -4.21 24.36 22.42
C THR A 160 -3.17 24.24 23.54
N PRO A 161 -2.85 23.03 24.02
CA PRO A 161 -1.72 22.83 24.93
C PRO A 161 -0.34 22.91 24.24
N TYR A 162 -0.28 23.21 22.94
CA TYR A 162 0.93 23.16 22.13
C TYR A 162 1.58 24.54 22.00
N ILE A 163 2.87 24.62 22.33
CA ILE A 163 3.62 25.88 22.31
C ILE A 163 3.92 26.34 20.88
N VAL A 164 3.96 27.65 20.65
CA VAL A 164 4.25 28.25 19.31
C VAL A 164 5.62 27.89 18.73
N ARG A 165 6.51 27.29 19.54
CA ARG A 165 7.82 26.79 19.08
C ARG A 165 7.74 25.50 18.28
N LEU A 166 6.63 24.75 18.38
CA LEU A 166 6.39 23.58 17.55
C LEU A 166 6.02 24.01 16.13
N GLU A 167 6.42 23.22 15.15
CA GLU A 167 6.15 23.48 13.75
C GLU A 167 4.66 23.25 13.42
N GLU A 168 4.11 24.04 12.49
CA GLU A 168 2.69 23.97 12.12
C GLU A 168 2.24 22.56 11.69
N PRO A 169 2.97 21.80 10.86
CA PRO A 169 2.54 20.46 10.46
C PRO A 169 2.46 19.49 11.63
N GLU A 170 3.37 19.62 12.59
CA GLU A 170 3.37 18.82 13.82
C GLU A 170 2.15 19.14 14.67
N VAL A 171 1.86 20.42 14.88
CA VAL A 171 0.69 20.88 15.65
C VAL A 171 -0.61 20.46 14.96
N LYS A 172 -0.68 20.53 13.63
CA LYS A 172 -1.83 20.06 12.85
C LYS A 172 -2.07 18.57 13.02
N LYS A 173 -1.01 17.77 13.12
CA LYS A 173 -1.10 16.33 13.41
C LYS A 173 -1.54 16.08 14.85
N LEU A 174 -0.94 16.78 15.81
CA LEU A 174 -1.26 16.62 17.23
C LEU A 174 -2.70 17.00 17.56
N THR A 175 -3.20 18.08 16.95
CA THR A 175 -4.57 18.56 17.16
C THR A 175 -5.65 17.67 16.55
N GLN A 176 -5.29 16.63 15.78
CA GLN A 176 -6.25 15.61 15.34
C GLN A 176 -6.85 14.82 16.50
N GLU A 177 -6.21 14.81 17.67
CA GLU A 177 -6.77 14.18 18.88
C GLU A 177 -8.13 14.79 19.28
N LEU A 178 -8.43 16.02 18.85
CA LEU A 178 -9.75 16.64 19.03
C LEU A 178 -10.90 15.85 18.40
N PHE A 179 -10.60 15.12 17.32
CA PHE A 179 -11.56 14.36 16.53
C PHE A 179 -11.43 12.85 16.74
N HIS A 180 -10.36 12.38 17.39
CA HIS A 180 -10.10 10.95 17.55
C HIS A 180 -9.33 10.67 18.85
N GLU A 181 -10.00 10.74 20.01
CA GLU A 181 -9.46 10.24 21.28
C GLU A 181 -10.39 9.14 21.84
N ASN A 182 -9.92 7.90 21.90
CA ASN A 182 -10.64 6.75 22.50
C ASN A 182 -12.06 6.48 21.94
N GLY A 183 -12.34 6.89 20.69
CA GLY A 183 -13.65 6.70 20.05
C GLY A 183 -14.66 7.83 20.28
N GLU A 184 -14.31 8.85 21.08
CA GLU A 184 -15.12 10.05 21.29
C GLU A 184 -14.36 11.31 20.86
N TRP A 185 -15.07 12.30 20.34
CA TRP A 185 -14.46 13.56 19.92
C TRP A 185 -14.33 14.49 21.13
N ILE A 186 -13.14 14.94 21.51
CA ILE A 186 -12.97 15.95 22.58
C ILE A 186 -13.81 17.19 22.26
N ILE A 187 -13.85 17.59 20.98
CA ILE A 187 -14.59 18.77 20.53
C ILE A 187 -16.12 18.61 20.67
N SER A 188 -16.64 17.39 20.77
CA SER A 188 -18.07 17.15 21.03
C SER A 188 -18.50 17.63 22.42
N ARG A 189 -17.55 17.76 23.37
CA ARG A 189 -17.83 18.26 24.71
C ARG A 189 -18.24 19.74 24.73
N ILE A 190 -17.85 20.50 23.70
CA ILE A 190 -18.31 21.89 23.48
C ILE A 190 -19.47 21.96 22.49
N GLY A 191 -20.07 20.81 22.15
CA GLY A 191 -21.23 20.72 21.27
C GLY A 191 -20.90 20.80 19.79
N ILE A 192 -19.69 20.42 19.36
CA ILE A 192 -19.33 20.23 17.95
C ILE A 192 -19.40 18.74 17.60
N ASN A 193 -20.34 18.34 16.76
CA ASN A 193 -20.70 16.94 16.58
C ASN A 193 -20.50 16.46 15.14
N ALA A 194 -20.05 17.35 14.25
CA ALA A 194 -19.74 17.04 12.87
C ALA A 194 -18.63 17.96 12.37
N LYS A 195 -17.90 17.52 11.34
CA LYS A 195 -16.86 18.30 10.66
C LYS A 195 -17.13 18.24 9.15
N TYR A 196 -17.00 19.37 8.47
CA TYR A 196 -17.09 19.48 7.02
C TYR A 196 -15.86 20.24 6.50
N GLU A 197 -15.08 19.62 5.62
CA GLU A 197 -13.75 20.14 5.24
C GLU A 197 -13.80 21.19 4.13
N GLU A 198 -14.81 21.14 3.26
CA GLU A 198 -14.89 22.01 2.08
C GLU A 198 -15.56 23.37 2.36
N GLY A 199 -15.97 23.64 3.61
CA GLY A 199 -16.56 24.91 4.02
C GLY A 199 -18.09 24.96 3.91
N TYR A 200 -18.68 26.09 4.32
CA TYR A 200 -20.14 26.22 4.42
C TYR A 200 -20.86 26.17 3.07
N ALA A 201 -20.29 26.80 2.03
CA ALA A 201 -20.92 26.94 0.71
C ALA A 201 -21.13 25.56 0.06
N ASP A 202 -20.08 24.75 0.05
CA ASP A 202 -20.12 23.38 -0.46
C ASP A 202 -21.03 22.49 0.40
N MET A 203 -21.04 22.70 1.72
CA MET A 203 -21.93 21.97 2.62
C MET A 203 -23.41 22.19 2.24
N VAL A 204 -23.85 23.44 2.06
CA VAL A 204 -25.26 23.73 1.72
C VAL A 204 -25.64 23.39 0.29
N GLY A 205 -24.67 23.32 -0.63
CA GLY A 205 -24.90 22.86 -2.00
C GLY A 205 -25.06 21.34 -2.12
N ASN A 206 -24.71 20.57 -1.08
CA ASN A 206 -24.85 19.12 -1.09
C ASN A 206 -26.31 18.70 -0.86
N LYS A 207 -26.84 17.77 -1.66
CA LYS A 207 -28.24 17.28 -1.57
C LYS A 207 -28.61 16.73 -0.18
N GLY A 208 -27.62 16.26 0.58
CA GLY A 208 -27.78 15.73 1.95
C GLY A 208 -27.66 16.76 3.08
N TRP A 209 -27.40 18.04 2.80
CA TRP A 209 -27.07 19.03 3.84
C TRP A 209 -28.14 19.18 4.92
N LYS A 210 -29.41 18.94 4.58
CA LYS A 210 -30.54 18.99 5.52
C LYS A 210 -30.41 17.97 6.66
N GLU A 211 -29.73 16.85 6.43
CA GLU A 211 -29.41 15.86 7.48
C GLU A 211 -28.39 16.39 8.48
N HIS A 212 -27.59 17.40 8.09
CA HIS A 212 -26.62 18.05 8.96
C HIS A 212 -27.22 19.14 9.86
N VAL A 213 -28.47 19.56 9.62
CA VAL A 213 -29.16 20.60 10.43
C VAL A 213 -29.27 20.19 11.90
N GLN A 214 -29.29 18.89 12.20
CA GLN A 214 -29.31 18.40 13.58
C GLN A 214 -27.95 18.56 14.29
N TYR A 215 -26.84 18.56 13.56
CA TYR A 215 -25.49 18.67 14.12
C TYR A 215 -25.03 20.13 14.20
N ASN A 216 -24.10 20.39 15.11
CA ASN A 216 -23.26 21.57 15.02
C ASN A 216 -22.02 21.18 14.20
N VAL A 217 -21.92 21.73 13.00
CA VAL A 217 -20.91 21.34 12.01
C VAL A 217 -19.77 22.32 12.06
N MET A 218 -18.56 21.84 12.33
CA MET A 218 -17.33 22.63 12.25
C MET A 218 -16.79 22.67 10.81
N MET A 219 -16.27 23.82 10.40
CA MET A 219 -15.66 24.06 9.09
C MET A 219 -14.57 25.14 9.18
N ASP A 220 -13.82 25.32 8.08
CA ASP A 220 -12.80 26.37 7.92
C ASP A 220 -11.78 26.45 9.07
N GLN A 221 -11.29 25.28 9.48
CA GLN A 221 -10.28 25.18 10.53
C GLN A 221 -8.94 25.77 10.09
N ARG A 222 -8.38 26.66 10.91
CA ARG A 222 -7.04 27.23 10.71
C ARG A 222 -6.27 27.32 12.02
N LEU A 223 -4.95 27.21 11.91
CA LEU A 223 -4.02 27.41 13.03
C LEU A 223 -3.54 28.87 13.07
N LYS A 224 -3.41 29.40 14.28
CA LYS A 224 -2.84 30.72 14.54
C LYS A 224 -1.82 30.61 15.67
N ALA A 225 -0.60 31.07 15.43
CA ALA A 225 0.40 31.19 16.48
C ALA A 225 0.08 32.42 17.35
N ASN A 226 -0.23 32.23 18.64
CA ASN A 226 -0.42 33.33 19.58
C ASN A 226 0.86 33.55 20.39
N TYR A 227 1.71 34.47 19.92
CA TYR A 227 2.97 34.81 20.61
C TYR A 227 2.77 35.54 21.96
N ARG A 228 1.57 36.05 22.24
CA ARG A 228 1.25 36.67 23.53
C ARG A 228 1.05 35.62 24.61
N THR A 229 0.31 34.55 24.32
CA THR A 229 0.10 33.45 25.27
C THR A 229 1.21 32.40 25.19
N GLY A 230 1.91 32.33 24.05
CA GLY A 230 2.96 31.34 23.79
C GLY A 230 2.43 30.01 23.25
N TYR A 231 1.13 29.92 22.96
CA TYR A 231 0.46 28.70 22.51
C TYR A 231 -0.17 28.86 21.13
N TRP A 232 -0.35 27.74 20.43
CA TRP A 232 -1.12 27.68 19.21
C TRP A 232 -2.62 27.78 19.51
N GLU A 233 -3.36 28.45 18.64
CA GLU A 233 -4.81 28.55 18.64
C GLU A 233 -5.37 27.87 17.40
N ILE A 234 -6.49 27.18 17.56
CA ILE A 234 -7.33 26.70 16.46
C ILE A 234 -8.51 27.67 16.34
N ILE A 235 -8.72 28.19 15.15
CA ILE A 235 -9.87 29.02 14.81
C ILE A 235 -10.73 28.22 13.84
N PHE A 236 -12.04 28.17 14.09
CA PHE A 236 -12.96 27.47 13.21
C PHE A 236 -14.33 28.12 13.21
N LEU A 237 -15.06 27.90 12.12
CA LEU A 237 -16.47 28.26 11.99
C LEU A 237 -17.35 27.07 12.34
N HIS A 238 -18.54 27.34 12.86
CA HIS A 238 -19.53 26.30 13.11
C HIS A 238 -20.97 26.83 13.07
N THR A 239 -21.93 25.92 12.90
CA THR A 239 -23.32 26.27 12.50
C THR A 239 -24.24 26.65 13.65
N LYS A 240 -23.89 26.35 14.91
CA LYS A 240 -24.72 26.58 16.10
C LYS A 240 -23.88 27.13 17.24
N PRO A 241 -24.45 27.84 18.24
CA PRO A 241 -23.67 28.19 19.42
C PRO A 241 -23.06 26.93 20.07
N LEU A 242 -21.93 27.12 20.77
CA LEU A 242 -21.37 26.07 21.61
C LEU A 242 -22.40 25.61 22.64
N ALA A 243 -22.33 24.34 23.02
CA ALA A 243 -23.07 23.85 24.19
C ALA A 243 -22.49 24.44 25.50
N SER A 244 -22.93 23.94 26.65
CA SER A 244 -22.32 24.32 27.93
C SER A 244 -20.83 23.94 27.93
N VAL A 245 -19.96 24.94 27.79
CA VAL A 245 -18.51 24.74 27.75
C VAL A 245 -18.07 24.13 29.09
N PRO A 246 -17.44 22.95 29.09
CA PRO A 246 -16.98 22.31 30.32
C PRO A 246 -16.01 23.19 31.12
N VAL A 247 -16.02 23.03 32.43
CA VAL A 247 -15.15 23.81 33.35
C VAL A 247 -13.66 23.65 33.02
N ASP A 248 -13.24 22.46 32.59
CA ASP A 248 -11.88 22.15 32.13
C ASP A 248 -11.60 22.57 30.67
N MET A 249 -12.50 23.33 30.06
CA MET A 249 -12.28 23.99 28.77
C MET A 249 -12.61 25.48 28.83
N MET A 250 -13.04 26.00 29.98
CA MET A 250 -13.23 27.42 30.20
C MET A 250 -11.91 28.08 30.56
N SER A 251 -11.68 29.28 30.03
CA SER A 251 -10.59 30.12 30.53
C SER A 251 -10.95 30.52 31.97
N ARG A 252 -10.01 30.33 32.91
CA ARG A 252 -10.19 30.90 34.24
C ARG A 252 -10.08 32.41 34.10
N VAL A 253 -11.19 33.11 34.32
CA VAL A 253 -11.18 34.54 34.62
C VAL A 253 -10.33 34.68 35.89
N LEU A 254 -9.18 35.36 35.77
CA LEU A 254 -8.37 35.77 36.92
C LEU A 254 -9.12 36.82 37.74
#